data_AF-A0A7X3VNN4-F1
#
_entry.id   AF-A0A7X3VNN4-F1
#
_cell.length_a   1.000
_cell.length_b   1.000
_cell.length_c   1.000
_cell.angle_alpha   90.00
_cell.angle_beta   90.00
_cell.angle_gamma   90.00
#
_symmetry.space_group_name_H-M   'P 1'
#
loop_
_entity.id
_entity.type
_entity.pdbx_description
1 polymer ?
#
loop_
_entity_poly.entity_id
_entity_poly.type
_entity_poly.pdbx_seq_one_letter_code
_entity_poly.pdbx_strand_id
1 'polypeptide(L)'
;MHIYCCEFELMENLFFASREVNNFFQTEPVIGNYALAYALGLCRANYHNEGEITYATDLEQLNEVGIYVTPGTLTQEARFTVVQFNALSDSYWFQMEQNAISVNRQRIFNPKLKARATNFPQIGRLKMLSIGNKGVFYVTSRDEFRVPRYI
;
A
#
# COMPACT_ATOMS: atom_id res chain seq x y z
N MET A 1 8.29 -11.80 -27.92
CA MET A 1 7.78 -11.90 -26.54
C MET A 1 8.96 -12.21 -25.64
N HIS A 2 9.30 -11.26 -24.79
CA HIS A 2 10.40 -11.35 -23.83
C HIS A 2 9.83 -11.65 -22.45
N ILE A 3 10.52 -12.48 -21.67
CA ILE A 3 10.16 -12.82 -20.30
C ILE A 3 11.39 -12.57 -19.44
N TYR A 4 11.24 -11.68 -18.45
CA TYR A 4 12.28 -11.34 -17.51
C TYR A 4 11.93 -11.94 -16.15
N CYS A 5 12.86 -12.71 -15.59
CA CYS A 5 12.76 -13.24 -14.23
C CYS A 5 13.36 -12.21 -13.28
N CYS A 6 12.55 -11.71 -12.36
CA CYS A 6 12.93 -10.65 -11.44
C CYS A 6 12.87 -11.18 -10.01
N GLU A 7 14.02 -11.15 -9.34
CA GLU A 7 14.12 -11.50 -7.92
C GLU A 7 14.04 -10.24 -7.07
N PHE A 8 13.42 -10.35 -5.90
CA PHE A 8 13.35 -9.26 -4.93
C PHE A 8 13.65 -9.74 -3.51
N GLU A 9 14.13 -8.81 -2.70
CA GLU A 9 14.30 -8.94 -1.26
C GLU A 9 13.68 -7.73 -0.57
N LEU A 10 12.81 -7.97 0.42
CA LEU A 10 12.17 -6.89 1.16
C LEU A 10 13.16 -6.25 2.14
N MET A 11 13.50 -4.99 1.92
CA MET A 11 14.37 -4.22 2.81
C MET A 11 13.62 -3.55 3.96
N GLU A 12 12.30 -3.45 3.85
CA GLU A 12 11.39 -2.90 4.86
C GLU A 12 10.19 -3.84 5.06
N ASN A 13 9.43 -3.61 6.14
CA ASN A 13 8.19 -4.34 6.35
C ASN A 13 7.15 -3.90 5.31
N LEU A 14 6.60 -4.85 4.58
CA LEU A 14 5.61 -4.58 3.53
C LEU A 14 4.21 -4.92 4.01
N PHE A 15 3.29 -3.97 3.88
CA PHE A 15 1.90 -4.09 4.28
C PHE A 15 0.95 -3.95 3.11
N PHE A 16 0.09 -4.95 2.94
CA PHE A 16 -1.17 -4.88 2.21
C PHE A 16 -2.30 -5.36 3.11
N ALA A 17 -3.46 -4.71 3.04
CA ALA A 17 -4.67 -5.12 3.74
C ALA A 17 -5.39 -6.25 2.98
N SER A 18 -4.73 -7.39 2.80
CA SER A 18 -5.29 -8.54 2.07
C SER A 18 -6.49 -9.15 2.78
N ARG A 19 -6.46 -9.16 4.12
CA ARG A 19 -7.57 -9.62 4.97
C ARG A 19 -7.74 -8.71 6.17
N GLU A 20 -8.98 -8.38 6.48
CA GLU A 20 -9.34 -7.58 7.63
C GLU A 20 -10.26 -8.38 8.55
N VAL A 21 -9.85 -8.59 9.79
CA VAL A 21 -10.64 -9.29 10.81
C VAL A 21 -10.74 -8.39 12.03
N ASN A 22 -11.85 -7.66 12.14
CA ASN A 22 -12.08 -6.66 13.19
C ASN A 22 -10.97 -5.60 13.22
N ASN A 23 -10.12 -5.58 14.26
CA ASN A 23 -8.99 -4.65 14.39
C ASN A 23 -7.63 -5.27 14.00
N PHE A 24 -7.64 -6.43 13.34
CA PHE A 24 -6.45 -7.14 12.89
C PHE A 24 -6.40 -7.21 11.37
N PHE A 25 -5.40 -6.55 10.80
CA PHE A 25 -5.18 -6.44 9.37
C PHE A 25 -4.00 -7.31 8.97
N GLN A 26 -4.15 -8.11 7.92
CA GLN A 26 -3.19 -9.12 7.54
C GLN A 26 -2.81 -8.99 6.06
N THR A 27 -1.50 -9.03 5.82
CA THR A 27 -0.92 -9.20 4.49
C THR A 27 -0.80 -10.68 4.18
N GLU A 28 -1.32 -11.09 3.03
CA GLU A 28 -1.09 -12.44 2.50
C GLU A 28 0.33 -12.55 1.91
N PRO A 29 0.91 -13.76 1.81
CA PRO A 29 2.27 -13.98 1.32
C PRO A 29 2.39 -13.84 -0.21
N VAL A 30 1.79 -12.79 -0.77
CA VAL A 30 1.80 -12.45 -2.19
C VAL A 30 1.87 -10.92 -2.33
N ILE A 31 2.64 -10.45 -3.29
CA ILE A 31 2.70 -9.02 -3.65
C ILE A 31 1.85 -8.81 -4.89
N GLY A 32 0.92 -7.85 -4.82
CA GLY A 32 0.06 -7.51 -5.93
C GLY A 32 0.85 -7.08 -7.17
N ASN A 33 0.41 -7.53 -8.35
CA ASN A 33 1.01 -7.16 -9.63
C ASN A 33 0.99 -5.65 -9.88
N TYR A 34 -0.10 -4.98 -9.54
CA TYR A 34 -0.20 -3.52 -9.68
C TYR A 34 0.80 -2.80 -8.76
N ALA A 35 0.99 -3.28 -7.52
CA ALA A 35 1.98 -2.70 -6.61
C ALA A 35 3.40 -2.83 -7.17
N LEU A 36 3.72 -3.98 -7.77
CA LEU A 36 4.99 -4.18 -8.48
C LEU A 36 5.12 -3.27 -9.70
N ALA A 37 4.04 -3.04 -10.45
CA ALA A 37 4.05 -2.13 -11.59
C ALA A 37 4.40 -0.68 -11.18
N TYR A 38 3.83 -0.19 -10.09
CA TYR A 38 4.22 1.11 -9.51
C TYR A 38 5.65 1.11 -8.98
N ALA A 39 6.05 0.04 -8.27
CA ALA A 39 7.39 -0.10 -7.71
C ALA A 39 8.48 -0.10 -8.82
N LEU A 40 8.20 -0.71 -9.97
CA LEU A 40 9.07 -0.68 -11.15
C LEU A 40 9.03 0.66 -11.91
N GLY A 41 8.22 1.64 -11.47
CA GLY A 41 8.05 2.91 -12.18
C GLY A 41 7.39 2.76 -13.55
N LEU A 42 6.69 1.65 -13.80
CA LEU A 42 5.95 1.42 -15.04
C LEU A 42 4.64 2.22 -15.09
N CYS A 43 4.09 2.49 -13.91
CA CYS A 43 2.93 3.36 -13.71
C CYS A 43 3.35 4.59 -12.93
N ARG A 44 2.70 5.73 -13.18
CA ARG A 44 2.89 6.95 -12.40
C ARG A 44 1.73 7.13 -11.44
N ALA A 45 2.02 7.14 -10.15
CA ALA A 45 1.06 7.58 -9.14
C ALA A 45 1.37 9.02 -8.73
N ASN A 46 0.32 9.81 -8.51
CA ASN A 46 0.48 11.13 -7.89
C ASN A 46 0.90 10.95 -6.42
N TYR A 47 1.84 11.78 -5.97
CA TYR A 47 2.27 11.78 -4.57
C TYR A 47 1.10 12.10 -3.63
N HIS A 48 0.23 13.01 -4.05
CA HIS A 48 -1.02 13.32 -3.37
C HIS A 48 -2.19 12.81 -4.19
N ASN A 49 -3.07 12.04 -3.56
CA ASN A 49 -4.34 11.64 -4.14
C ASN A 49 -5.46 12.42 -3.43
N GLU A 50 -6.19 13.26 -4.19
CA GLU A 50 -7.32 14.05 -3.68
C GLU A 50 -8.60 13.22 -3.48
N GLY A 51 -8.53 11.90 -3.68
CA GLY A 51 -9.62 10.94 -3.52
C GLY A 51 -10.07 10.29 -4.83
N GLU A 52 -9.45 10.63 -5.96
CA GLU A 52 -9.73 10.03 -7.25
C GLU A 52 -8.92 8.73 -7.46
N ILE A 53 -9.61 7.66 -7.83
CA ILE A 53 -8.99 6.35 -8.04
C ILE A 53 -8.56 6.23 -9.51
N THR A 54 -7.25 6.28 -9.77
CA THR A 54 -6.69 6.34 -11.14
C THR A 54 -6.12 5.03 -11.67
N TYR A 55 -6.19 3.93 -10.89
CA TYR A 55 -5.55 2.65 -11.24
C TYR A 55 -5.85 2.14 -12.65
N ALA A 56 -7.10 2.28 -13.12
CA ALA A 56 -7.48 1.80 -14.44
C ALA A 56 -6.69 2.51 -15.55
N THR A 57 -6.61 3.85 -15.47
CA THR A 57 -5.88 4.68 -16.43
C THR A 57 -4.37 4.47 -16.32
N ASP A 58 -3.85 4.34 -15.10
CA ASP A 58 -2.42 4.13 -14.87
C ASP A 58 -1.94 2.79 -15.43
N LEU A 59 -2.77 1.74 -15.33
CA LEU A 59 -2.48 0.40 -15.85
C LEU A 59 -2.81 0.25 -17.34
N GLU A 60 -3.62 1.14 -17.94
CA GLU A 60 -3.93 1.09 -19.37
C GLU A 60 -2.70 1.36 -20.23
N GLN A 61 -1.82 2.26 -19.78
CA GLN A 61 -0.53 2.57 -20.43
C GLN A 61 0.37 1.32 -20.57
N LEU A 62 0.33 0.42 -19.57
CA LEU A 62 1.05 -0.86 -19.63
C LEU A 62 0.48 -1.79 -20.72
N ASN A 63 -0.84 -1.82 -20.86
CA ASN A 63 -1.52 -2.65 -21.86
C ASN A 63 -1.18 -2.19 -23.29
N GLU A 64 -1.10 -0.87 -23.51
CA GLU A 64 -0.73 -0.27 -24.80
C GLU A 64 0.69 -0.66 -25.22
N VAL A 65 1.65 -0.59 -24.30
CA VAL A 65 3.05 -1.01 -24.53
C VAL A 65 3.18 -2.54 -24.55
N GLY A 66 2.16 -3.27 -24.10
CA GLY A 66 2.15 -4.72 -24.09
C GLY A 66 3.08 -5.33 -23.02
N ILE A 67 3.18 -4.66 -21.87
CA ILE A 67 3.94 -5.12 -20.70
C ILE A 67 2.95 -5.66 -19.66
N TYR A 68 3.25 -6.83 -19.10
CA TYR A 68 2.50 -7.39 -17.98
C TYR A 68 3.45 -7.85 -16.86
N VAL A 69 3.10 -7.51 -15.64
CA VAL A 69 3.83 -7.91 -14.42
C VAL A 69 3.01 -8.98 -13.71
N THR A 70 3.61 -10.12 -13.41
CA THR A 70 2.94 -11.15 -12.61
C THR A 70 2.91 -10.74 -11.14
N PRO A 71 1.97 -11.26 -10.32
CA PRO A 71 2.09 -11.16 -8.87
C PRO A 71 3.44 -11.68 -8.37
N GLY A 72 3.96 -11.06 -7.32
CA GLY A 72 5.20 -11.47 -6.67
C GLY A 72 4.94 -12.58 -5.67
N THR A 73 5.61 -13.70 -5.86
CA THR A 73 5.46 -14.87 -5.00
C THR A 73 6.74 -15.07 -4.20
N LEU A 74 6.60 -15.35 -2.91
CA LEU A 74 7.74 -15.62 -2.05
C LEU A 74 8.38 -16.97 -2.41
N THR A 75 9.70 -17.03 -2.44
CA THR A 75 10.47 -18.24 -2.76
C THR A 75 10.75 -19.10 -1.53
N GLN A 76 10.55 -18.55 -0.34
CA GLN A 76 10.78 -19.17 0.95
C GLN A 76 9.54 -19.04 1.84
N GLU A 77 9.55 -19.73 2.99
CA GLU A 77 8.49 -19.58 3.98
C GLU A 77 8.33 -18.11 4.40
N ALA A 78 7.09 -17.63 4.36
CA ALA A 78 6.79 -16.23 4.60
C ALA A 78 7.03 -15.86 6.06
N ARG A 79 7.92 -14.89 6.28
CA ARG A 79 8.16 -14.32 7.61
C ARG A 79 7.29 -13.10 7.82
N PHE A 80 6.71 -12.97 9.00
CA PHE A 80 5.80 -11.88 9.33
C PHE A 80 6.23 -11.13 10.58
N THR A 81 5.98 -9.83 10.59
CA THR A 81 6.10 -8.99 11.77
C THR A 81 4.72 -8.47 12.14
N VAL A 82 4.37 -8.59 13.43
CA VAL A 82 3.11 -8.06 13.96
C VAL A 82 3.41 -6.80 14.76
N VAL A 83 2.77 -5.70 14.39
CA VAL A 83 2.89 -4.42 15.10
C VAL A 83 1.51 -3.91 15.51
N GLN A 84 1.46 -3.17 16.61
CA GLN A 84 0.27 -2.41 16.99
C GLN A 84 0.41 -0.99 16.45
N PHE A 85 -0.67 -0.43 15.91
CA PHE A 85 -0.71 0.95 15.45
C PHE A 85 -1.79 1.74 16.18
N ASN A 86 -1.57 3.04 16.28
CA ASN A 86 -2.54 4.03 16.72
C ASN A 86 -2.48 5.21 15.74
N ALA A 87 -3.50 5.38 14.92
CA ALA A 87 -3.64 6.47 13.97
C ALA A 87 -4.08 7.73 14.71
N LEU A 88 -3.11 8.44 15.28
CA LEU A 88 -3.30 9.79 15.78
C LEU A 88 -3.15 10.78 14.63
N SER A 89 -3.94 11.86 14.65
CA SER A 89 -3.73 12.96 13.71
C SER A 89 -2.46 13.73 14.07
N ASP A 90 -1.65 14.02 13.05
CA ASP A 90 -0.49 14.93 13.16
C ASP A 90 -0.94 16.40 13.13
N SER A 91 -1.76 16.79 14.11
CA SER A 91 -2.19 18.18 14.29
C SER A 91 -1.71 18.71 15.63
N TYR A 92 -1.28 19.97 15.66
CA TYR A 92 -0.85 20.65 16.89
C TYR A 92 -1.92 20.61 17.99
N TRP A 93 -3.19 20.54 17.60
CA TRP A 93 -4.31 20.38 18.49
C TRP A 93 -5.19 19.23 18.00
N PHE A 94 -5.36 18.21 18.82
CA PHE A 94 -6.34 17.15 18.59
C PHE A 94 -7.13 16.83 19.87
N GLN A 95 -8.36 16.39 19.69
CA GLN A 95 -9.22 15.92 20.77
C GLN A 95 -9.96 14.65 20.35
N MET A 96 -9.91 13.62 21.20
CA MET A 96 -10.71 12.41 21.03
C MET A 96 -12.19 12.72 21.31
N GLU A 97 -13.05 12.44 20.34
CA GLU A 97 -14.50 12.58 20.46
C GLU A 97 -15.19 11.24 20.11
N GLN A 98 -16.51 11.17 20.32
CA GLN A 98 -17.27 9.97 20.05
C GLN A 98 -17.19 9.59 18.56
N ASN A 99 -16.40 8.54 18.27
CA ASN A 99 -16.11 8.03 16.93
C ASN A 99 -15.39 9.01 15.99
N ALA A 100 -14.64 9.98 16.51
CA ALA A 100 -13.89 10.92 15.68
C ALA A 100 -12.65 11.49 16.40
N ILE A 101 -11.65 11.88 15.61
CA ILE A 101 -10.52 12.69 16.07
C ILE A 101 -10.75 14.11 15.55
N SER A 102 -10.97 15.05 16.46
CA SER A 102 -11.15 16.46 16.12
C SER A 102 -9.81 17.17 16.04
N VAL A 103 -9.51 17.77 14.89
CA VAL A 103 -8.25 18.52 14.65
C VAL A 103 -8.49 20.02 14.45
N ASN A 104 -9.76 20.44 14.46
CA ASN A 104 -10.16 21.81 14.18
C ASN A 104 -10.15 22.65 15.47
N ARG A 105 -9.11 23.51 15.62
CA ARG A 105 -8.93 24.40 16.78
C ARG A 105 -10.12 25.33 17.04
N GLN A 106 -10.92 25.70 16.03
CA GLN A 106 -12.10 26.56 16.22
C GLN A 106 -13.15 25.90 17.13
N ARG A 107 -13.10 24.57 17.28
CA ARG A 107 -14.02 23.81 18.14
C ARG A 107 -13.77 24.01 19.62
N ILE A 108 -12.57 24.46 20.02
CA ILE A 108 -12.30 24.93 21.39
C ILE A 108 -13.24 26.10 21.75
N PHE A 109 -13.47 26.99 20.78
CA PHE A 109 -14.24 28.22 20.98
C PHE A 109 -15.73 28.07 20.64
N ASN A 110 -16.11 27.02 19.92
CA ASN A 110 -17.50 26.75 19.55
C ASN A 110 -17.87 25.26 19.75
N PRO A 111 -18.40 24.91 20.94
CA PRO A 111 -18.78 23.54 21.29
C PRO A 111 -19.91 22.95 20.43
N LYS A 112 -20.62 23.77 19.63
CA LYS A 112 -21.73 23.31 18.77
C LYS A 112 -21.24 22.68 17.47
N LEU A 113 -20.01 22.95 17.05
CA LEU A 113 -19.40 22.25 15.93
C LEU A 113 -19.16 20.81 16.38
N LYS A 114 -19.72 19.80 15.70
CA LYS A 114 -19.49 18.36 15.96
C LYS A 114 -18.45 17.79 14.99
N ALA A 115 -17.54 16.93 15.46
CA ALA A 115 -16.65 16.20 14.58
C ALA A 115 -17.50 15.23 13.78
N ARG A 116 -17.19 15.11 12.51
CA ARG A 116 -17.78 14.07 11.69
C ARG A 116 -17.14 12.75 12.10
N ALA A 117 -17.96 11.74 12.40
CA ALA A 117 -17.49 10.40 12.61
C ALA A 117 -16.61 9.99 11.42
N THR A 118 -15.39 9.55 11.69
CA THR A 118 -14.47 9.17 10.63
C THR A 118 -14.36 7.66 10.59
N ASN A 119 -14.60 7.09 9.42
CA ASN A 119 -14.67 5.64 9.22
C ASN A 119 -13.31 5.09 8.78
N PHE A 120 -12.26 5.39 9.55
CA PHE A 120 -10.94 4.80 9.38
C PHE A 120 -10.48 4.19 10.70
N PRO A 121 -9.73 3.08 10.69
CA PRO A 121 -9.31 2.40 11.90
C PRO A 121 -8.35 3.29 12.71
N GLN A 122 -8.71 3.58 13.96
CA GLN A 122 -7.88 4.41 14.86
C GLN A 122 -6.83 3.59 15.60
N ILE A 123 -7.13 2.35 15.95
CA ILE A 123 -6.22 1.45 16.66
C ILE A 123 -6.39 0.04 16.11
N GLY A 124 -5.28 -0.68 16.01
CA GLY A 124 -5.33 -2.05 15.54
C GLY A 124 -3.96 -2.70 15.53
N ARG A 125 -3.91 -3.87 14.89
CA ARG A 125 -2.69 -4.65 14.71
C ARG A 125 -2.50 -4.97 13.23
N LEU A 126 -1.28 -4.80 12.73
CA LEU A 126 -0.89 -5.15 11.37
C LEU A 126 0.00 -6.40 11.42
N LYS A 127 -0.34 -7.43 10.65
CA LYS A 127 0.55 -8.55 10.33
C LYS A 127 1.12 -8.28 8.93
N MET A 128 2.37 -7.83 8.90
CA MET A 128 3.07 -7.38 7.69
C MET A 128 4.09 -8.44 7.28
N LEU A 129 4.44 -8.48 5.99
CA LEU A 129 5.60 -9.23 5.54
C LEU A 129 6.85 -8.58 6.13
N SER A 130 7.69 -9.39 6.79
CA SER A 130 8.89 -8.88 7.45
C SER A 130 10.04 -8.63 6.47
N ILE A 131 11.01 -7.85 6.94
CA ILE A 131 12.31 -7.65 6.29
C ILE A 131 12.98 -9.01 5.97
N GLY A 132 13.68 -9.06 4.84
CA GLY A 132 14.45 -10.19 4.34
C GLY A 132 13.61 -11.29 3.69
N ASN A 133 12.28 -11.12 3.55
CA ASN A 133 11.51 -11.98 2.68
C ASN A 133 12.02 -11.85 1.25
N LYS A 134 12.08 -12.98 0.54
CA LYS A 134 12.60 -13.07 -0.83
C LYS A 134 11.54 -13.66 -1.71
N GLY A 135 11.50 -13.22 -2.96
CA GLY A 135 10.53 -13.71 -3.91
C GLY A 135 10.94 -13.46 -5.35
N VAL A 136 10.05 -13.90 -6.23
CA VAL A 136 10.19 -13.77 -7.67
C VAL A 136 8.90 -13.24 -8.27
N PHE A 137 9.03 -12.44 -9.31
CA PHE A 137 7.97 -12.12 -10.25
C PHE A 137 8.53 -12.13 -11.67
N TYR A 138 7.64 -12.13 -12.64
CA TYR A 138 8.00 -12.10 -14.04
C TYR A 138 7.43 -10.85 -14.70
N VAL A 139 8.22 -10.27 -15.59
CA VAL A 139 7.77 -9.23 -16.50
C VAL A 139 7.72 -9.81 -17.90
N THR A 140 6.56 -9.81 -18.52
CA THR A 140 6.40 -10.16 -19.93
C THR A 140 6.28 -8.87 -20.73
N SER A 141 6.95 -8.81 -21.89
CA SER A 141 6.95 -7.65 -22.77
C SER A 141 6.90 -8.09 -24.24
N ARG A 142 6.24 -7.31 -25.09
CA ARG A 142 6.27 -7.53 -26.54
C ARG A 142 7.64 -7.22 -27.11
N ASP A 143 8.18 -6.06 -26.73
CA ASP A 143 9.48 -5.53 -27.16
C ASP A 143 10.56 -5.69 -26.08
N GLU A 144 11.82 -5.46 -26.44
CA GLU A 144 12.91 -5.47 -25.48
C GLU A 144 12.74 -4.34 -24.45
N PHE A 145 12.70 -4.72 -23.18
CA PHE A 145 12.46 -3.83 -22.06
C PHE A 145 13.61 -3.92 -21.06
N ARG A 146 14.09 -2.75 -20.59
CA ARG A 146 15.10 -2.68 -19.54
C ARG A 146 14.43 -2.63 -18.18
N VAL A 147 14.43 -3.77 -17.48
CA VAL A 147 13.92 -3.83 -16.10
C VAL A 147 14.80 -2.98 -15.17
N PRO A 148 14.22 -2.08 -14.35
CA PRO A 148 14.93 -1.39 -13.29
C PRO A 148 15.61 -2.37 -12.33
N ARG A 149 16.86 -2.08 -11.93
CA ARG A 149 17.65 -2.99 -11.06
C ARG A 149 17.55 -2.66 -9.57
N TYR A 150 17.03 -1.49 -9.21
CA TYR A 150 16.92 -1.02 -7.84
C TYR A 150 15.54 -0.39 -7.65
N ILE A 151 14.88 -0.79 -6.58
CA ILE A 151 13.59 -0.26 -6.10
C ILE A 151 13.73 -0.14 -4.58
#